data_AF-A0A6A6E442-F1
#
_entry.id   AF-A0A6A6E442-F1
#
_cell.length_a   1.000
_cell.length_b   1.000
_cell.length_c   1.000
_cell.angle_alpha   90.00
_cell.angle_beta   90.00
_cell.angle_gamma   90.00
#
_symmetry.space_group_name_H-M   'P 1'
#
loop_
_entity.id
_entity.type
_entity.pdbx_description
1 polymer ?
#
loop_
_entity_poly.entity_id
_entity_poly.type
_entity_poly.pdbx_seq_one_letter_code
_entity_poly.pdbx_strand_id
1 'polypeptide(L)'
;LTDILIPYETRSTLIQYLSAYDTAKLNLSLNYILDDSEQQRYINPIRDLIWDVSDMRDLEQEGMKLILFGNDVLALEQRLRNTRQYLKVHKHTQRLQIYLIGIFPIREKTDESLSRMVRFSLGGKPNNHRIIKDQLQLQMLKQKVDEDDWDSNENFLMAFGAPTNLFVEEEKGFWYEIPEVPDSTVNLKVYVPTFFDRKCGDIHIPFLDIPKISG
;
A
#
# COMPACT_ATOMS: atom_id res chain seq x y z
N LEU A 1 -47.66 -7.01 -5.63
CA LEU A 1 -46.75 -5.86 -5.40
C LEU A 1 -45.51 -6.35 -4.64
N THR A 2 -44.91 -7.44 -5.10
CA THR A 2 -43.89 -8.17 -4.34
C THR A 2 -42.92 -8.75 -5.35
N ASP A 3 -42.06 -7.87 -5.87
CA ASP A 3 -40.84 -8.19 -6.65
C ASP A 3 -39.97 -6.92 -6.77
N ILE A 4 -39.65 -6.27 -5.63
CA ILE A 4 -38.75 -5.08 -5.60
C ILE A 4 -37.55 -5.31 -4.66
N LEU A 5 -37.23 -6.56 -4.31
CA LEU A 5 -36.10 -6.86 -3.42
C LEU A 5 -35.20 -7.94 -4.05
N ILE A 6 -34.35 -7.51 -4.98
CA ILE A 6 -33.05 -8.14 -5.20
C ILE A 6 -31.98 -7.14 -4.74
N PRO A 7 -31.61 -7.09 -3.44
CA PRO A 7 -30.64 -6.11 -2.95
C PRO A 7 -29.23 -6.70 -2.77
N TYR A 8 -28.80 -7.64 -3.63
CA TYR A 8 -27.50 -8.29 -3.44
C TYR A 8 -26.36 -7.64 -4.25
N GLU A 9 -26.56 -7.27 -5.52
CA GLU A 9 -25.47 -6.72 -6.33
C GLU A 9 -25.20 -5.23 -6.03
N THR A 10 -26.25 -4.42 -5.90
CA THR A 10 -26.11 -2.97 -5.68
C THR A 10 -25.48 -2.67 -4.33
N ARG A 11 -25.85 -3.39 -3.27
CA ARG A 11 -25.27 -3.22 -1.93
C ARG A 11 -23.78 -3.54 -1.94
N SER A 12 -23.40 -4.72 -2.44
CA SER A 12 -22.00 -5.11 -2.58
C SER A 12 -21.23 -4.11 -3.44
N THR A 13 -21.88 -3.55 -4.47
CA THR A 13 -21.31 -2.53 -5.35
C THR A 13 -21.04 -1.20 -4.67
N LEU A 14 -21.96 -0.72 -3.84
CA LEU A 14 -21.74 0.50 -3.08
C LEU A 14 -20.60 0.30 -2.06
N ILE A 15 -20.60 -0.82 -1.33
CA ILE A 15 -19.58 -1.10 -0.31
C ILE A 15 -18.19 -1.28 -0.91
N GLN A 16 -18.07 -1.82 -2.13
CA GLN A 16 -16.75 -1.95 -2.78
C GLN A 16 -16.10 -0.61 -3.13
N TYR A 17 -16.89 0.45 -3.33
CA TYR A 17 -16.39 1.82 -3.51
C TYR A 17 -16.12 2.58 -2.20
N LEU A 18 -16.50 2.03 -1.05
CA LEU A 18 -16.22 2.63 0.26
C LEU A 18 -14.88 2.12 0.80
N SER A 19 -14.19 2.98 1.55
CA SER A 19 -13.08 2.55 2.40
C SER A 19 -13.58 1.52 3.44
N ALA A 20 -12.68 0.72 3.99
CA ALA A 20 -13.04 -0.18 5.09
C ALA A 20 -13.52 0.61 6.31
N TYR A 21 -12.97 1.80 6.56
CA TYR A 21 -13.41 2.63 7.67
C TYR A 21 -14.81 3.24 7.45
N ASP A 22 -15.11 3.71 6.25
CA ASP A 22 -16.47 4.13 5.88
C ASP A 22 -17.46 2.96 5.99
N THR A 23 -17.05 1.78 5.53
CA THR A 23 -17.83 0.55 5.68
C THR A 23 -18.09 0.21 7.15
N ALA A 24 -17.08 0.33 8.02
CA ALA A 24 -17.22 0.06 9.44
C ALA A 24 -18.17 1.04 10.14
N LYS A 25 -18.09 2.34 9.80
CA LYS A 25 -19.04 3.36 10.28
C LYS A 25 -20.46 3.08 9.81
N LEU A 26 -20.63 2.68 8.55
CA LEU A 26 -21.93 2.32 7.99
C LEU A 26 -22.51 1.10 8.70
N ASN A 27 -21.71 0.04 8.87
CA ASN A 27 -22.11 -1.17 9.58
C ASN A 27 -22.56 -0.85 11.01
N LEU A 28 -21.81 -0.01 11.74
CA LEU A 28 -22.17 0.44 13.08
C LEU A 28 -23.47 1.26 13.09
N SER A 29 -23.67 2.13 12.11
CA SER A 29 -24.84 3.01 12.02
C SER A 29 -26.13 2.26 11.64
N LEU A 30 -26.00 1.16 10.91
CA LEU A 30 -27.09 0.29 10.48
C LEU A 30 -27.28 -0.94 11.38
N ASN A 31 -26.80 -0.90 12.63
CA ASN A 31 -26.92 -1.98 13.60
C ASN A 31 -26.38 -3.35 13.11
N TYR A 32 -25.16 -3.34 12.56
CA TYR A 32 -24.43 -4.53 12.13
C TYR A 32 -25.12 -5.31 11.00
N ILE A 33 -25.41 -4.60 9.90
CA ILE A 33 -26.08 -5.15 8.71
C ILE A 33 -25.21 -6.14 7.91
N LEU A 34 -23.88 -6.09 8.06
CA LEU A 34 -22.95 -6.98 7.36
C LEU A 34 -22.82 -8.31 8.09
N ASP A 35 -22.92 -9.41 7.35
CA ASP A 35 -22.62 -10.74 7.88
C ASP A 35 -21.11 -10.95 8.07
N ASP A 36 -20.72 -12.06 8.70
CA ASP A 36 -19.32 -12.35 9.04
C ASP A 36 -18.40 -12.42 7.80
N SER A 37 -18.92 -12.93 6.68
CA SER A 37 -18.17 -13.02 5.42
C SER A 37 -17.97 -11.65 4.80
N GLU A 38 -19.02 -10.81 4.79
CA GLU A 38 -18.95 -9.43 4.34
C GLU A 38 -18.02 -8.59 5.22
N GLN A 39 -18.04 -8.79 6.53
CA GLN A 39 -17.13 -8.11 7.45
C GLN A 39 -15.68 -8.47 7.14
N GLN A 40 -15.35 -9.75 6.97
CA GLN A 40 -13.99 -10.17 6.60
C GLN A 40 -13.54 -9.59 5.25
N ARG A 41 -14.47 -9.50 4.29
CA ARG A 41 -14.17 -8.97 2.96
C ARG A 41 -13.99 -7.46 2.96
N TYR A 42 -14.88 -6.74 3.61
CA TYR A 42 -15.01 -5.30 3.44
C TYR A 42 -14.40 -4.48 4.58
N ILE A 43 -14.29 -5.02 5.79
CA ILE A 43 -13.68 -4.37 6.95
C ILE A 43 -12.23 -4.86 7.07
N ASN A 44 -11.40 -4.46 6.12
CA ASN A 44 -9.96 -4.79 6.07
C ASN A 44 -9.14 -3.50 5.95
N PRO A 45 -8.19 -3.22 6.86
CA PRO A 45 -7.44 -1.96 6.87
C PRO A 45 -6.63 -1.71 5.60
N ILE A 46 -6.26 -2.76 4.86
CA ILE A 46 -5.57 -2.61 3.58
C ILE A 46 -6.44 -1.91 2.52
N ARG A 47 -7.77 -2.08 2.57
CA ARG A 47 -8.70 -1.36 1.66
C ARG A 47 -8.76 0.14 1.92
N ASP A 48 -8.28 0.60 3.08
CA ASP A 48 -8.15 2.03 3.35
C ASP A 48 -6.89 2.63 2.71
N LEU A 49 -5.92 1.78 2.35
CA LEU A 49 -4.59 2.18 1.89
C LEU A 49 -4.38 1.96 0.39
N ILE A 50 -4.96 0.89 -0.18
CA ILE A 50 -4.64 0.37 -1.52
C ILE A 50 -5.91 0.28 -2.35
N TRP A 51 -5.88 0.84 -3.56
CA TRP A 51 -6.99 0.74 -4.52
C TRP A 51 -7.14 -0.68 -5.09
N ASP A 52 -6.07 -1.24 -5.64
CA ASP A 52 -6.09 -2.57 -6.26
C ASP A 52 -5.63 -3.65 -5.27
N VAL A 53 -6.54 -4.02 -4.37
CA VAL A 53 -6.29 -5.09 -3.39
C VAL A 53 -6.16 -6.46 -4.06
N SER A 54 -6.74 -6.65 -5.25
CA SER A 54 -6.64 -7.93 -5.96
C SER A 54 -5.24 -8.13 -6.51
N ASP A 55 -4.73 -7.17 -7.29
CA ASP A 55 -3.37 -7.25 -7.85
C ASP A 55 -2.31 -7.28 -6.74
N MET A 56 -2.55 -6.56 -5.63
CA MET A 56 -1.70 -6.64 -4.44
C MET A 56 -1.62 -8.06 -3.87
N ARG A 57 -2.76 -8.76 -3.73
CA ARG A 57 -2.79 -10.15 -3.22
C ARG A 57 -2.11 -11.12 -4.15
N ASP A 58 -2.26 -10.94 -5.46
CA ASP A 58 -1.57 -11.77 -6.44
C ASP A 58 -0.05 -11.60 -6.31
N LEU A 59 0.44 -10.35 -6.23
CA LEU A 59 1.86 -10.07 -6.02
C LEU A 59 2.36 -10.57 -4.65
N GLU A 60 1.53 -10.54 -3.61
CA GLU A 60 1.84 -11.12 -2.29
C GLU A 60 2.06 -12.65 -2.37
N GLN A 61 1.22 -13.37 -3.13
CA GLN A 61 1.42 -14.80 -3.39
C GLN A 61 2.71 -15.07 -4.18
N GLU A 62 3.12 -14.11 -5.01
CA GLU A 62 4.40 -14.14 -5.72
C GLU A 62 5.59 -13.74 -4.83
N GLY A 63 5.37 -13.38 -3.57
CA GLY A 63 6.41 -13.12 -2.57
C GLY A 63 6.62 -11.64 -2.24
N MET A 64 5.79 -10.74 -2.76
CA MET A 64 5.77 -9.34 -2.33
C MET A 64 5.55 -9.25 -0.82
N LYS A 65 6.28 -8.37 -0.15
CA LYS A 65 6.01 -8.01 1.26
C LYS A 65 5.78 -6.51 1.37
N LEU A 66 4.67 -6.16 1.99
CA LEU A 66 4.32 -4.80 2.36
C LEU A 66 4.56 -4.63 3.86
N ILE A 67 5.42 -3.68 4.22
CA ILE A 67 5.79 -3.41 5.60
C ILE A 67 5.19 -2.06 5.98
N LEU A 68 4.15 -2.10 6.82
CA LEU A 68 3.51 -0.93 7.38
C LEU A 68 4.14 -0.59 8.73
N PHE A 69 4.42 0.69 8.96
CA PHE A 69 4.96 1.16 10.23
C PHE A 69 4.58 2.62 10.49
N GLY A 70 4.85 3.06 11.72
CA GLY A 70 4.37 4.33 12.26
C GLY A 70 3.49 4.13 13.50
N ASN A 71 3.43 5.16 14.33
CA ASN A 71 2.73 5.10 15.63
C ASN A 71 1.23 4.86 15.47
N ASP A 72 0.68 5.28 14.33
CA ASP A 72 -0.74 5.22 14.02
C ASP A 72 -1.18 3.88 13.38
N VAL A 73 -0.28 2.93 13.16
CA VAL A 73 -0.63 1.61 12.59
C VAL A 73 -1.62 0.86 13.49
N LEU A 74 -1.45 0.94 14.82
CA LEU A 74 -2.40 0.34 15.75
C LEU A 74 -3.77 1.04 15.68
N ALA A 75 -3.79 2.37 15.51
CA ALA A 75 -5.02 3.14 15.36
C ALA A 75 -5.77 2.76 14.07
N LEU A 76 -5.04 2.45 13.00
CA LEU A 76 -5.59 1.96 11.73
C LEU A 76 -6.35 0.63 11.92
N GLU A 77 -5.86 -0.29 12.74
CA GLU A 77 -6.60 -1.53 13.06
C GLU A 77 -7.76 -1.27 14.03
N GLN A 78 -7.53 -0.47 15.07
CA GLN A 78 -8.50 -0.22 16.13
C GLN A 78 -9.79 0.44 15.61
N ARG A 79 -9.67 1.35 14.63
CA ARG A 79 -10.85 2.04 14.06
C ARG A 79 -11.83 1.09 13.37
N LEU A 80 -11.37 -0.08 12.92
CA LEU A 80 -12.18 -1.10 12.29
C LEU A 80 -12.74 -2.10 13.30
N ARG A 81 -11.93 -2.54 14.26
CA ARG A 81 -12.36 -3.50 15.29
C ARG A 81 -13.30 -2.91 16.33
N ASN A 82 -13.08 -1.65 16.72
CA ASN A 82 -13.89 -0.96 17.72
C ASN A 82 -14.15 0.49 17.29
N THR A 83 -14.85 0.63 16.16
CA THR A 83 -15.20 1.93 15.56
C THR A 83 -15.86 2.87 16.55
N ARG A 84 -16.75 2.37 17.42
CA ARG A 84 -17.45 3.20 18.42
C ARG A 84 -16.49 3.79 19.46
N GLN A 85 -15.57 3.00 20.00
CA GLN A 85 -14.59 3.51 20.97
C GLN A 85 -13.57 4.42 20.29
N TYR A 86 -13.10 4.05 19.10
CA TYR A 86 -12.17 4.85 18.33
C TYR A 86 -12.70 6.27 18.11
N LEU A 87 -13.96 6.40 17.67
CA LEU A 87 -14.63 7.69 17.45
C LEU A 87 -14.82 8.54 18.70
N LYS A 88 -14.84 7.94 19.91
CA LYS A 88 -14.91 8.70 21.17
C LYS A 88 -13.55 9.31 21.56
N VAL A 89 -12.46 8.64 21.20
CA VAL A 89 -11.10 9.01 21.59
C VAL A 89 -10.45 9.92 20.54
N HIS A 90 -10.68 9.63 19.26
CA HIS A 90 -10.05 10.32 18.14
C HIS A 90 -11.01 11.32 17.51
N LYS A 91 -10.50 12.51 17.20
CA LYS A 91 -11.28 13.52 16.48
C LYS A 91 -11.54 13.03 15.05
N HIS A 92 -12.73 13.32 14.51
CA HIS A 92 -13.10 12.98 13.13
C HIS A 92 -12.13 13.52 12.06
N THR A 93 -11.33 14.54 12.39
CA THR A 93 -10.39 15.21 11.50
C THR A 93 -8.94 14.75 11.66
N GLN A 94 -8.64 13.88 12.63
CA GLN A 94 -7.28 13.40 12.82
C GLN A 94 -6.91 12.45 11.69
N ARG A 95 -5.86 12.79 10.93
CA ARG A 95 -5.33 11.95 9.86
C ARG A 95 -4.22 11.04 10.41
N LEU A 96 -4.39 9.74 10.26
CA LEU A 96 -3.40 8.73 10.65
C LEU A 96 -2.17 8.82 9.76
N GLN A 97 -0.97 8.90 10.36
CA GLN A 97 0.29 8.91 9.62
C GLN A 97 0.82 7.49 9.47
N ILE A 98 0.78 6.95 8.26
CA ILE A 98 1.20 5.57 7.97
C ILE A 98 2.35 5.60 6.97
N TYR A 99 3.41 4.85 7.26
CA TYR A 99 4.54 4.65 6.37
C TYR A 99 4.50 3.24 5.79
N LEU A 100 4.86 3.11 4.52
CA LEU A 100 4.83 1.86 3.79
C LEU A 100 6.12 1.65 2.99
N ILE A 101 6.67 0.45 3.09
CA ILE A 101 7.75 -0.07 2.25
C ILE A 101 7.24 -1.32 1.55
N GLY A 102 7.60 -1.47 0.27
CA GLY A 102 7.36 -2.69 -0.48
C GLY A 102 8.68 -3.31 -0.88
N ILE A 103 8.78 -4.62 -0.70
CA ILE A 103 9.90 -5.41 -1.19
C ILE A 103 9.37 -6.56 -2.03
N PHE A 104 10.09 -6.88 -3.11
CA PHE A 104 9.72 -7.98 -4.00
C PHE A 104 10.95 -8.82 -4.36
N PRO A 105 10.92 -10.15 -4.19
CA PRO A 105 12.04 -11.00 -4.55
C PRO A 105 12.31 -10.98 -6.07
N ILE A 106 13.58 -10.87 -6.46
CA ILE A 106 13.98 -10.83 -7.88
C ILE A 106 14.27 -12.24 -8.41
N ARG A 107 14.90 -13.09 -7.59
CA ARG A 107 15.29 -14.45 -8.01
C ARG A 107 14.09 -15.33 -8.32
N GLU A 108 14.27 -16.19 -9.31
CA GLU A 108 13.27 -17.20 -9.72
C GLU A 108 11.91 -16.61 -10.11
N LYS A 109 11.86 -15.32 -10.47
CA LYS A 109 10.63 -14.66 -10.95
C LYS A 109 10.59 -14.56 -12.46
N THR A 110 9.37 -14.68 -12.98
CA THR A 110 9.10 -14.50 -14.41
C THR A 110 9.19 -13.01 -14.76
N ASP A 111 9.49 -12.70 -16.03
CA ASP A 111 9.49 -11.31 -16.49
C ASP A 111 8.09 -10.67 -16.42
N GLU A 112 7.03 -11.49 -16.49
CA GLU A 112 5.65 -11.04 -16.30
C GLU A 112 5.41 -10.58 -14.85
N SER A 113 5.75 -11.42 -13.87
CA SER A 113 5.70 -11.10 -12.44
C SER A 113 6.43 -9.80 -12.11
N LEU A 114 7.65 -9.67 -12.62
CA LEU A 114 8.48 -8.49 -12.41
C LEU A 114 7.90 -7.24 -13.08
N SER A 115 7.32 -7.39 -14.28
CA SER A 115 6.66 -6.29 -14.99
C SER A 115 5.39 -5.82 -14.25
N ARG A 116 4.59 -6.76 -13.73
CA ARG A 116 3.43 -6.45 -12.86
C ARG A 116 3.88 -5.68 -11.62
N MET A 117 4.89 -6.18 -10.93
CA MET A 117 5.46 -5.54 -9.74
C MET A 117 5.92 -4.10 -10.00
N VAL A 118 6.64 -3.84 -11.10
CA VAL A 118 7.11 -2.48 -11.42
C VAL A 118 5.95 -1.53 -11.76
N ARG A 119 4.87 -2.07 -12.34
CA ARG A 119 3.67 -1.30 -12.69
C ARG A 119 2.70 -1.12 -11.52
N PHE A 120 2.88 -1.88 -10.44
CA PHE A 120 2.02 -1.82 -9.29
C PHE A 120 2.02 -0.42 -8.67
N SER A 121 0.81 0.11 -8.42
CA SER A 121 0.62 1.44 -7.84
C SER A 121 -0.48 1.41 -6.79
N LEU A 122 -0.26 2.09 -5.67
CA LEU A 122 -1.22 2.09 -4.55
C LEU A 122 -2.43 3.00 -4.86
N GLY A 123 -2.19 4.09 -5.59
CA GLY A 123 -3.19 5.07 -6.01
C GLY A 123 -3.98 4.68 -7.27
N GLY A 124 -3.79 3.48 -7.81
CA GLY A 124 -4.46 3.00 -9.04
C GLY A 124 -4.01 3.68 -10.35
N LYS A 125 -3.13 4.69 -10.27
CA LYS A 125 -2.57 5.40 -11.44
C LYS A 125 -1.05 5.21 -11.47
N PRO A 126 -0.52 4.30 -12.28
CA PRO A 126 0.92 4.13 -12.41
C PRO A 126 1.56 5.33 -13.11
N ASN A 127 2.80 5.63 -12.75
CA ASN A 127 3.59 6.68 -13.40
C ASN A 127 4.53 6.09 -14.46
N ASN A 128 4.36 6.49 -15.73
CA ASN A 128 5.14 5.95 -16.85
C ASN A 128 6.65 6.20 -16.71
N HIS A 129 7.05 7.38 -16.25
CA HIS A 129 8.46 7.69 -16.03
C HIS A 129 9.06 6.79 -14.94
N ARG A 130 8.30 6.55 -13.87
CA ARG A 130 8.71 5.63 -12.81
C ARG A 130 8.84 4.20 -13.31
N ILE A 131 7.88 3.72 -14.09
CA ILE A 131 7.93 2.37 -14.68
C ILE A 131 9.21 2.19 -15.49
N ILE A 132 9.53 3.12 -16.40
CA ILE A 132 10.73 3.04 -17.24
C ILE A 132 11.99 3.00 -16.37
N LYS A 133 12.10 3.92 -15.40
CA LYS A 133 13.26 4.01 -14.50
C LYS A 133 13.43 2.74 -13.66
N ASP A 134 12.34 2.23 -13.11
CA ASP A 134 12.36 1.03 -12.26
C ASP A 134 12.66 -0.24 -13.08
N GLN A 135 12.17 -0.34 -14.32
CA GLN A 135 12.51 -1.43 -15.24
C GLN A 135 14.02 -1.44 -15.55
N LEU A 136 14.61 -0.28 -15.84
CA LEU A 136 16.05 -0.16 -16.09
C LEU A 136 16.87 -0.59 -14.86
N GLN A 137 16.50 -0.10 -13.68
CA GLN A 137 17.19 -0.45 -12.44
C GLN A 137 17.05 -1.93 -12.10
N LEU A 138 15.87 -2.52 -12.33
CA LEU A 138 15.65 -3.95 -12.14
C LEU A 138 16.54 -4.78 -13.08
N GLN A 139 16.63 -4.41 -14.37
CA GLN A 139 17.51 -5.10 -15.32
C GLN A 139 18.98 -5.05 -14.89
N MET A 140 19.45 -3.88 -14.42
CA MET A 140 20.81 -3.72 -13.90
C MET A 140 21.06 -4.55 -12.64
N LEU A 141 20.06 -4.74 -11.78
CA LEU A 141 20.16 -5.61 -10.61
C LEU A 141 20.18 -7.09 -11.03
N LYS A 142 19.31 -7.52 -11.95
CA LYS A 142 19.29 -8.90 -12.47
C LYS A 142 20.66 -9.32 -13.02
N GLN A 143 21.24 -8.50 -13.90
CA GLN A 143 22.56 -8.79 -14.49
C GLN A 143 23.65 -9.03 -13.43
N LYS A 144 23.61 -8.30 -12.32
CA LYS A 144 24.59 -8.43 -11.23
C LYS A 144 24.31 -9.60 -10.30
N VAL A 145 23.05 -10.00 -10.14
CA VAL A 145 22.66 -11.20 -9.37
C VAL A 145 23.16 -12.47 -10.07
N ASP A 146 23.20 -12.47 -11.40
CA ASP A 146 23.67 -13.60 -12.20
C ASP A 146 25.22 -13.74 -12.21
N GLU A 147 25.96 -12.74 -11.72
CA GLU A 147 27.44 -12.69 -11.69
C GLU A 147 28.05 -13.22 -10.36
N ASP A 148 27.26 -13.90 -9.51
CA ASP A 148 27.66 -14.69 -8.31
C ASP A 148 28.37 -13.96 -7.15
N ASP A 149 28.59 -12.64 -7.21
CA ASP A 149 29.42 -11.90 -6.22
C ASP A 149 28.64 -10.91 -5.35
N TRP A 150 27.37 -11.19 -5.06
CA TRP A 150 26.46 -10.22 -4.46
C TRP A 150 25.92 -10.62 -3.08
N ASP A 151 26.35 -9.86 -2.06
CA ASP A 151 25.96 -10.00 -0.64
C ASP A 151 24.69 -9.20 -0.27
N SER A 152 23.95 -8.65 -1.25
CA SER A 152 22.69 -7.94 -0.93
C SER A 152 21.48 -8.85 -0.95
N ASN A 153 20.55 -8.48 -0.06
CA ASN A 153 19.14 -8.81 -0.13
C ASN A 153 18.67 -8.91 -1.59
N GLU A 154 18.26 -10.09 -2.04
CA GLU A 154 17.76 -10.40 -3.40
C GLU A 154 16.38 -9.78 -3.67
N ASN A 155 16.09 -8.68 -3.00
CA ASN A 155 14.81 -8.02 -2.91
C ASN A 155 14.91 -6.67 -3.60
N PHE A 156 13.95 -6.42 -4.48
CA PHE A 156 13.73 -5.13 -5.10
C PHE A 156 12.90 -4.25 -4.17
N LEU A 157 13.45 -3.10 -3.74
CA LEU A 157 12.67 -2.08 -3.05
C LEU A 157 11.73 -1.38 -4.05
N MET A 158 10.43 -1.44 -3.79
CA MET A 158 9.39 -0.92 -4.67
C MET A 158 9.16 0.57 -4.46
N ALA A 159 8.85 1.29 -5.55
CA ALA A 159 8.50 2.72 -5.51
C ALA A 159 7.01 2.98 -5.74
N PHE A 160 6.19 1.94 -5.95
CA PHE A 160 4.72 2.00 -6.06
C PHE A 160 4.17 3.01 -7.07
N GLY A 161 4.88 3.23 -8.18
CA GLY A 161 4.48 4.22 -9.19
C GLY A 161 4.60 5.67 -8.73
N ALA A 162 5.33 5.97 -7.63
CA ALA A 162 5.61 7.34 -7.21
C ALA A 162 6.29 8.14 -8.34
N PRO A 163 5.94 9.42 -8.54
CA PRO A 163 6.46 10.22 -9.64
C PRO A 163 7.99 10.31 -9.58
N THR A 164 8.59 10.47 -10.76
CA THR A 164 10.03 10.71 -10.90
C THR A 164 10.30 11.57 -12.12
N ASN A 165 11.50 12.13 -12.15
CA ASN A 165 12.06 12.71 -13.36
C ASN A 165 13.03 11.68 -13.96
N LEU A 166 12.85 11.35 -15.24
CA LEU A 166 13.71 10.39 -15.95
C LEU A 166 15.17 10.84 -16.03
N PHE A 167 15.39 12.16 -16.07
CA PHE A 167 16.70 12.75 -16.37
C PHE A 167 17.41 13.30 -15.14
N VAL A 168 16.78 13.23 -13.97
CA VAL A 168 17.38 13.68 -12.71
C VAL A 168 17.56 12.47 -11.83
N GLU A 169 18.82 12.15 -11.55
CA GLU A 169 19.16 11.19 -10.51
C GLU A 169 18.87 11.82 -9.15
N GLU A 170 18.07 11.14 -8.35
CA GLU A 170 17.86 11.55 -6.97
C GLU A 170 19.12 11.14 -6.17
N GLU A 171 19.79 12.10 -5.53
CA GLU A 171 20.99 11.81 -4.71
C GLU A 171 20.66 10.94 -3.49
N LYS A 172 19.40 10.97 -3.03
CA LYS A 172 18.93 10.27 -1.84
C LYS A 172 17.49 9.79 -2.02
N GLY A 173 17.18 8.63 -1.45
CA GLY A 173 15.79 8.16 -1.35
C GLY A 173 14.98 9.08 -0.44
N PHE A 174 13.66 9.11 -0.65
CA PHE A 174 12.78 10.04 0.03
C PHE A 174 11.39 9.46 0.29
N TRP A 175 10.66 10.07 1.20
CA TRP A 175 9.28 9.70 1.52
C TRP A 175 8.30 10.49 0.65
N TYR A 176 7.50 9.79 -0.14
CA TYR A 176 6.47 10.38 -1.00
C TYR A 176 5.08 10.18 -0.40
N GLU A 177 4.34 11.27 -0.22
CA GLU A 177 2.93 11.21 0.22
C GLU A 177 2.03 10.84 -0.96
N ILE A 178 1.24 9.77 -0.78
CA ILE A 178 0.27 9.33 -1.78
C ILE A 178 -0.94 10.28 -1.75
N PRO A 179 -1.24 11.00 -2.85
CA PRO A 179 -2.28 12.03 -2.85
C PRO A 179 -3.70 11.44 -2.81
N GLU A 180 -3.92 10.30 -3.45
CA GLU A 180 -5.24 9.66 -3.62
C GLU A 180 -5.28 8.29 -2.93
N VAL A 181 -5.30 8.29 -1.59
CA VAL A 181 -5.59 7.07 -0.81
C VAL A 181 -7.10 6.81 -0.73
N PRO A 182 -7.56 5.54 -0.67
CA PRO A 182 -8.98 5.22 -0.53
C PRO A 182 -9.64 5.88 0.68
N ASP A 183 -8.96 5.94 1.83
CA ASP A 183 -9.45 6.62 3.03
C ASP A 183 -8.77 7.97 3.24
N SER A 184 -9.52 9.06 3.07
CA SER A 184 -9.00 10.43 3.23
C SER A 184 -8.49 10.75 4.64
N THR A 185 -8.85 9.96 5.65
CA THR A 185 -8.35 10.12 7.02
C THR A 185 -7.01 9.42 7.25
N VAL A 186 -6.38 8.90 6.19
CA VAL A 186 -5.00 8.41 6.23
C VAL A 186 -4.10 9.34 5.42
N ASN A 187 -2.92 9.60 5.98
CA ASN A 187 -1.75 10.12 5.27
C ASN A 187 -0.80 8.95 5.04
N LEU A 188 -0.83 8.37 3.84
CA LEU A 188 0.07 7.29 3.48
C LEU A 188 1.33 7.87 2.83
N LYS A 189 2.49 7.52 3.38
CA LYS A 189 3.79 7.82 2.79
C LYS A 189 4.49 6.53 2.38
N VAL A 190 5.00 6.51 1.15
CA VAL A 190 5.82 5.42 0.65
C VAL A 190 7.27 5.83 0.54
N TYR A 191 8.18 4.88 0.77
CA TYR A 191 9.58 5.12 0.47
C TYR A 191 9.83 5.03 -1.03
N VAL A 192 10.49 6.04 -1.58
CA VAL A 192 10.94 6.07 -2.96
C VAL A 192 12.45 5.83 -2.95
N PRO A 193 12.90 4.61 -3.30
CA PRO A 193 14.31 4.25 -3.24
C PRO A 193 15.08 4.79 -4.44
N THR A 194 16.35 5.09 -4.22
CA THR A 194 17.35 5.23 -5.29
C THR A 194 17.82 3.86 -5.77
N PHE A 195 18.61 3.84 -6.85
CA PHE A 195 19.30 2.61 -7.25
C PHE A 195 20.22 2.10 -6.13
N PHE A 196 20.89 2.98 -5.39
CA PHE A 196 21.76 2.60 -4.29
C PHE A 196 20.99 2.01 -3.11
N ASP A 197 19.84 2.58 -2.74
CA ASP A 197 18.98 2.01 -1.70
C ASP A 197 18.54 0.59 -2.07
N ARG A 198 18.14 0.36 -3.34
CA ARG A 198 17.83 -0.98 -3.86
C ARG A 198 19.03 -1.91 -3.83
N LYS A 199 20.22 -1.37 -4.15
CA LYS A 199 21.49 -2.10 -4.18
C LYS A 199 21.87 -2.62 -2.78
N CYS A 200 21.74 -1.77 -1.76
CA CYS A 200 22.15 -2.10 -0.40
C CYS A 200 21.02 -2.75 0.41
N GLY A 201 19.77 -2.61 -0.02
CA GLY A 201 18.61 -3.00 0.77
C GLY A 201 18.36 -2.07 1.98
N ASP A 202 19.00 -0.89 1.98
CA ASP A 202 18.98 0.06 3.07
C ASP A 202 17.98 1.18 2.79
N ILE A 203 17.31 1.64 3.85
CA ILE A 203 16.30 2.68 3.77
C ILE A 203 16.66 3.81 4.72
N HIS A 204 16.80 4.99 4.15
CA HIS A 204 17.14 6.20 4.90
C HIS A 204 15.87 6.85 5.46
N ILE A 205 15.77 6.88 6.79
CA ILE A 205 14.70 7.59 7.51
C ILE A 205 15.22 8.98 7.92
N PRO A 206 14.60 10.08 7.45
CA PRO A 206 14.96 11.41 7.90
C PRO A 206 14.78 11.55 9.42
N PHE A 207 15.74 12.20 10.09
CA PHE A 207 15.69 12.40 11.54
C PHE A 207 14.37 13.00 12.04
N LEU A 208 13.76 13.91 11.26
CA LEU A 208 12.50 14.56 11.58
C LEU A 208 11.29 13.62 11.56
N ASP A 209 11.37 12.48 10.86
CA ASP A 209 10.30 11.50 10.79
C ASP A 209 10.49 10.34 11.77
N ILE A 210 11.68 10.19 12.39
CA ILE A 210 11.95 9.18 13.43
C ILE A 210 10.89 9.21 14.55
N PRO A 211 10.52 10.37 15.15
CA PRO A 211 9.53 10.39 16.23
C PRO A 211 8.13 9.88 15.83
N LYS A 212 7.80 9.92 14.53
CA LYS A 212 6.52 9.46 13.98
C LYS A 212 6.54 7.97 13.63
N ILE A 213 7.73 7.39 13.58
CA ILE A 213 8.01 6.00 13.22
C ILE A 213 8.31 5.16 14.47
N SER A 214 8.94 5.76 15.49
CA SER A 214 9.48 5.07 16.68
C SER A 214 8.76 5.46 17.99
N GLY A 215 7.44 5.60 17.96
CA GLY A 215 6.62 5.83 19.15
C GLY A 215 6.61 4.66 20.11
#